data_AF-A0A2P4QCV7-F1
#
_entry.id   AF-A0A2P4QCV7-F1
#
_cell.length_a   1.000
_cell.length_b   1.000
_cell.length_c   1.000
_cell.angle_alpha   90.00
_cell.angle_beta   90.00
_cell.angle_gamma   90.00
#
_symmetry.space_group_name_H-M   'P 1'
#
loop_
_entity.id
_entity.type
_entity.pdbx_description
1 polymer ?
#
loop_
_entity_poly.entity_id
_entity_poly.type
_entity_poly.pdbx_seq_one_letter_code
_entity_poly.pdbx_strand_id
1 'polypeptide(L)' 'MRVRDGDVSKRLRLSNFNENCVERMNISEYRVCDDPDSYLYWDYINPTTKMHSYIAFSAFNTIKGQKRIIF' A
#
# COMPACT_ATOMS: atom_id res chain seq x y z
N MET A 1 14.08 5.16 13.84
CA MET A 1 12.79 4.64 14.33
C MET A 1 12.34 3.54 13.38
N ARG A 2 12.49 2.26 13.72
CA ARG A 2 11.98 1.16 12.89
C ARG A 2 10.50 1.00 13.21
N VAL A 3 9.62 1.44 12.31
CA VAL A 3 8.22 1.01 12.34
C VAL A 3 8.25 -0.49 12.06
N ARG A 4 7.70 -1.31 12.95
CA ARG A 4 7.60 -2.75 12.71
C ARG A 4 6.51 -2.93 11.64
N ASP A 5 6.86 -3.55 10.51
CA ASP A 5 5.97 -3.71 9.34
C ASP A 5 4.60 -4.36 9.68
N GLY A 6 4.55 -5.17 10.75
CA GLY A 6 3.32 -5.78 11.27
C GLY A 6 2.28 -4.82 11.86
N ASP A 7 2.63 -3.57 12.17
CA ASP A 7 1.69 -2.56 12.69
C ASP A 7 1.04 -1.77 11.54
N VAL A 8 1.81 -1.49 10.48
CA VAL A 8 1.32 -0.75 9.31
C VAL A 8 0.31 -1.56 8.51
N SER A 9 0.62 -2.83 8.25
CA SER A 9 -0.28 -3.78 7.58
C SER A 9 -1.66 -3.85 8.25
N LYS A 10 -1.69 -4.00 9.58
CA LYS A 10 -2.95 -4.03 10.35
C LYS A 10 -3.69 -2.70 10.34
N ARG A 11 -3.00 -1.57 10.51
CA ARG A 11 -3.61 -0.22 10.46
C ARG A 11 -4.23 0.08 9.10
N LEU A 12 -3.53 -0.29 8.04
CA LEU A 12 -3.98 -0.10 6.67
C LEU A 12 -4.93 -1.20 6.20
N ARG A 13 -5.18 -2.25 7.00
CA ARG A 13 -6.00 -3.40 6.60
C ARG A 13 -5.54 -4.03 5.28
N LEU A 14 -4.23 -4.12 5.09
CA LEU A 14 -3.64 -4.84 3.97
C LEU A 14 -3.64 -6.33 4.31
N SER A 15 -4.10 -7.16 3.38
CA SER A 15 -4.08 -8.62 3.49
C SER A 15 -3.31 -9.29 2.37
N ASN A 16 -3.04 -8.60 1.24
CA ASN A 16 -2.25 -9.13 0.15
C ASN A 16 -0.97 -8.31 -0.08
N PHE A 17 0.17 -8.95 0.14
CA PHE A 17 1.50 -8.34 0.05
C PHE A 17 2.38 -8.93 -1.05
N ASN A 18 1.94 -10.03 -1.66
CA ASN A 18 2.76 -10.84 -2.56
C ASN A 18 2.19 -10.91 -3.97
N GLU A 19 0.91 -10.58 -4.15
CA GLU A 19 0.22 -10.62 -5.43
C GLU A 19 -0.12 -9.20 -5.92
N ASN A 20 -0.34 -9.10 -7.23
CA ASN A 20 -0.79 -7.88 -7.87
C ASN A 20 -2.32 -7.85 -7.88
N CYS A 21 -2.93 -6.68 -7.64
CA CYS A 21 -4.37 -6.55 -7.82
C CYS A 21 -4.78 -6.62 -9.30
N VAL A 22 -3.93 -6.15 -10.21
CA VAL A 22 -4.13 -6.24 -11.66
C VAL A 22 -3.24 -7.32 -12.24
N GLU A 23 -3.90 -8.27 -12.88
CA GLU A 23 -3.26 -9.33 -13.64
C GLU A 23 -3.61 -9.18 -15.12
N ARG A 24 -2.59 -9.26 -15.97
CA ARG A 24 -2.79 -9.30 -17.42
C ARG A 24 -3.13 -10.73 -17.83
N MET A 25 -4.34 -10.93 -18.34
CA MET A 25 -4.83 -12.24 -18.78
C MET A 25 -4.34 -12.56 -20.19
N ASN A 26 -4.31 -11.57 -21.08
CA ASN A 26 -3.79 -11.67 -22.45
C ASN A 26 -3.36 -10.29 -22.98
N ILE A 27 -3.19 -10.13 -24.30
CA ILE A 27 -2.68 -8.87 -24.87
C ILE A 27 -3.56 -7.66 -24.54
N SER A 28 -4.88 -7.86 -24.47
CA SER A 28 -5.89 -6.79 -24.39
C SER A 28 -6.79 -6.89 -23.16
N GLU A 29 -6.65 -7.93 -22.34
CA GLU A 29 -7.52 -8.18 -21.19
C GLU A 29 -6.76 -8.17 -19.88
N TYR A 30 -7.36 -7.50 -18.90
CA TYR A 30 -6.87 -7.37 -17.54
C TYR A 30 -7.97 -7.74 -16.57
N ARG A 31 -7.61 -8.44 -15.51
CA ARG A 31 -8.47 -8.70 -14.36
C ARG A 31 -8.02 -7.81 -13.21
N VAL A 32 -8.95 -7.06 -12.64
CA VAL A 32 -8.75 -6.30 -11.40
C VAL A 32 -9.32 -7.10 -10.25
N CYS A 33 -8.62 -7.14 -9.11
CA CYS A 33 -9.07 -7.78 -7.88
C CYS A 33 -10.32 -7.08 -7.30
N ASP A 34 -11.10 -7.80 -6.48
CA ASP A 34 -12.36 -7.29 -5.93
C ASP A 34 -12.18 -6.17 -4.90
N ASP A 35 -11.08 -6.21 -4.13
CA ASP A 35 -10.74 -5.21 -3.11
C ASP A 35 -9.30 -4.69 -3.27
N PRO A 36 -9.07 -3.70 -4.16
CA PRO A 36 -7.75 -3.11 -4.37
C PRO A 36 -7.13 -2.48 -3.14
N ASP A 37 -7.95 -2.06 -2.17
CA ASP A 37 -7.49 -1.42 -0.94
C ASP A 37 -6.90 -2.42 0.07
N SER A 38 -7.11 -3.72 -0.15
CA SER A 38 -6.48 -4.78 0.64
C SER A 38 -5.11 -5.21 0.10
N TYR A 39 -4.70 -4.71 -1.08
CA TYR A 39 -3.46 -5.05 -1.77
C TYR A 39 -2.39 -3.97 -1.58
N LEU A 40 -1.14 -4.42 -1.43
CA LEU A 40 0.02 -3.54 -1.45
C LEU A 40 0.38 -3.10 -2.88
N TYR A 41 0.29 -4.03 -3.84
CA TYR A 41 0.68 -3.84 -5.24
C TYR A 41 -0.53 -3.76 -6.15
N TRP A 42 -0.55 -2.75 -7.04
CA TRP A 42 -1.48 -2.67 -8.16
C TRP A 42 -1.03 -3.61 -9.28
N ASP A 43 0.22 -3.52 -9.70
CA ASP A 43 0.89 -4.40 -10.66
C ASP A 43 2.31 -4.72 -10.18
N TYR A 44 3.11 -5.41 -11.00
CA TYR A 44 4.47 -5.85 -10.62
C TYR A 44 5.47 -4.72 -10.36
N ILE A 45 5.12 -3.46 -10.69
CA ILE A 45 5.96 -2.26 -10.50
C ILE A 45 5.31 -1.30 -9.50
N ASN A 46 4.00 -1.10 -9.59
CA ASN A 46 3.30 0.00 -8.96
C ASN A 46 2.56 -0.43 -7.69
N PRO A 47 2.69 0.32 -6.58
CA PRO A 47 1.81 0.20 -5.42
C PRO A 47 0.35 0.58 -5.74
N THR A 48 -0.58 0.15 -4.89
CA THR A 48 -1.97 0.63 -4.96
C THR A 48 -2.08 2.10 -4.53
N THR A 49 -3.18 2.77 -4.92
CA THR A 49 -3.45 4.16 -4.52
C THR A 49 -3.37 4.35 -3.00
N LYS A 50 -3.93 3.41 -2.22
CA LYS A 50 -3.88 3.43 -0.77
C LYS A 50 -2.46 3.40 -0.23
N MET A 51 -1.61 2.55 -0.80
CA MET A 51 -0.20 2.48 -0.41
C MET A 51 0.56 3.75 -0.81
N HIS A 52 0.29 4.32 -1.99
CA HIS A 52 0.81 5.64 -2.37
C HIS A 52 0.40 6.74 -1.39
N SER A 53 -0.87 6.81 -0.98
CA SER A 53 -1.35 7.78 0.01
C SER A 53 -0.64 7.64 1.35
N TYR A 54 -0.44 6.40 1.83
CA TYR A 54 0.30 6.14 3.06
C TYR A 54 1.76 6.60 2.95
N ILE A 55 2.45 6.28 1.85
CA ILE A 55 3.83 6.70 1.61
C ILE A 55 3.92 8.23 1.61
N ALA A 56 3.05 8.91 0.88
CA ALA A 56 3.03 10.36 0.81
C ALA A 56 2.80 11.01 2.18
N PHE A 57 1.82 10.50 2.95
CA PHE A 57 1.53 10.97 4.30
C PHE A 57 2.73 10.73 5.25
N SER A 58 3.33 9.54 5.20
CA SER A 58 4.49 9.20 6.03
C SER A 58 5.70 10.07 5.69
N ALA A 59 5.98 10.28 4.41
CA ALA A 59 7.05 11.14 3.93
C ALA A 59 6.82 12.60 4.36
N PHE A 60 5.62 13.13 4.15
CA PHE A 60 5.27 14.49 4.54
C PHE A 60 5.45 14.73 6.05
N ASN A 61 4.96 13.81 6.89
CA ASN A 61 5.11 13.94 8.35
C ASN A 61 6.57 13.85 8.80
N THR A 62 7.38 13.05 8.11
CA THR A 62 8.82 12.97 8.36
C THR A 62 9.50 14.28 8.01
N ILE A 63 9.18 14.86 6.85
CA ILE A 63 9.72 16.15 6.39
C ILE A 63 9.31 17.30 7.31
N LYS A 64 8.03 17.32 7.74
CA LYS A 64 7.50 18.34 8.66
C LYS A 64 8.11 18.26 10.07
N GLY A 65 8.88 17.23 10.38
CA GLY A 65 9.47 17.03 11.71
C GLY A 65 8.44 16.67 12.78
N GLN A 66 7.30 16.09 12.39
CA GLN A 66 6.27 15.71 13.34
C GLN A 66 6.74 14.50 14.16
N LYS A 67 7.11 14.74 15.44
CA LYS A 67 7.31 13.66 16.41
C LYS A 67 5.97 12.92 16.58
N ARG A 68 5.97 11.63 16.29
CA ARG A 68 4.81 10.73 16.39
C ARG A 68 4.15 10.89 17.77
N ILE A 69 2.96 11.51 17.84
CA ILE A 69 2.13 11.51 19.04
C ILE A 69 1.47 10.14 19.10
N ILE A 70 1.80 9.38 20.14
CA ILE A 70 1.20 8.08 20.45
C ILE A 70 -0.14 8.40 21.13
N PHE A 71 -1.25 8.00 20.51
CA PHE A 71 -2.53 7.81 21.19
C PHE A 71 -2.69 6.32 21.47
#